data_AF-A0A0U5BIQ0-F1
#
_entry.id   AF-A0A0U5BIQ0-F1
#
_cell.length_a   1.000
_cell.length_b   1.000
_cell.length_c   1.000
_cell.angle_alpha   90.00
_cell.angle_beta   90.00
_cell.angle_gamma   90.00
#
_symmetry.space_group_name_H-M   'P 1'
#
loop_
_entity.id
_entity.type
_entity.pdbx_description
1 polymer ?
#
loop_
_entity_poly.entity_id
_entity_poly.type
_entity_poly.pdbx_seq_one_letter_code
_entity_poly.pdbx_strand_id
1 'polypeptide(L)'
;MDISVTTHSNGITELGVSGRLNMVTAARVRDAIQTAVDDNRGRVAVDLSGVVFLDSSGLGALIAGLKTAREAGGDVRLVRPTEQVELVLDLTNMGSVLKSFDSVESAYPHE
;
A
#
# COMPACT_ATOMS: atom_id res chain seq x y z
N MET A 1 8.41 -3.05 12.74
CA MET A 1 7.80 -2.83 11.42
C MET A 1 8.90 -2.32 10.55
N ASP A 2 9.09 -2.99 9.43
CA ASP A 2 10.16 -2.73 8.50
C ASP A 2 9.54 -2.31 7.18
N ILE A 3 10.18 -1.33 6.53
CA ILE A 3 9.76 -0.82 5.23
C ILE A 3 10.98 -0.90 4.32
N SER A 4 10.83 -1.58 3.20
CA SER A 4 11.79 -1.56 2.09
C SER A 4 11.19 -0.79 0.91
N VAL A 5 12.06 -0.27 0.05
CA VAL A 5 11.68 0.45 -1.16
C VAL A 5 12.39 -0.18 -2.34
N THR A 6 11.64 -0.56 -3.35
CA THR A 6 12.17 -1.08 -4.63
C THR A 6 11.57 -0.26 -5.76
N THR A 7 12.42 0.34 -6.60
CA THR A 7 11.96 1.04 -7.80
C THR A 7 12.07 0.10 -9.00
N HIS A 8 10.93 -0.13 -9.66
CA HIS A 8 10.85 -0.96 -10.86
C HIS A 8 11.18 -0.15 -12.11
N SER A 9 11.70 -0.82 -13.15
CA SER A 9 12.09 -0.19 -14.41
C SER A 9 10.93 0.49 -15.17
N ASN A 10 9.69 0.10 -14.88
CA ASN A 10 8.47 0.67 -15.44
C ASN A 10 7.94 1.90 -14.66
N GLY A 11 8.73 2.44 -13.73
CA GLY A 11 8.38 3.66 -12.97
C GLY A 11 7.36 3.41 -11.85
N ILE A 12 7.26 2.18 -11.35
CA ILE A 12 6.49 1.86 -10.15
C ILE A 12 7.41 1.82 -8.96
N THR A 13 6.99 2.42 -7.84
CA THR A 13 7.67 2.25 -6.56
C THR A 13 6.93 1.20 -5.73
N GLU A 14 7.62 0.12 -5.39
CA GLU A 14 7.12 -0.91 -4.50
C GLU A 14 7.62 -0.67 -3.06
N LEU A 15 6.68 -0.56 -2.13
CA LEU A 15 6.92 -0.44 -0.70
C LEU A 15 6.65 -1.78 -0.04
N GLY A 16 7.71 -2.49 0.34
CA GLY A 16 7.59 -3.72 1.11
C GLY A 16 7.35 -3.41 2.58
N VAL A 17 6.21 -3.83 3.13
CA VAL A 17 5.85 -3.56 4.53
C VAL A 17 5.74 -4.87 5.30
N SER A 18 6.38 -4.95 6.46
CA SER A 18 6.32 -6.14 7.31
C SER A 18 6.14 -5.86 8.79
N GLY A 19 5.49 -6.78 9.49
CA GLY A 19 5.12 -6.67 10.90
C GLY A 19 3.67 -6.19 11.08
N ARG A 20 3.45 -5.30 12.04
CA ARG A 20 2.10 -4.85 12.43
C ARG A 20 1.81 -3.45 11.89
N LEU A 21 0.71 -3.29 11.16
CA LEU A 21 0.12 -2.02 10.78
C LEU A 21 -0.91 -1.60 11.84
N ASN A 22 -0.52 -0.71 12.74
CA ASN A 22 -1.36 -0.25 13.84
C ASN A 22 -1.13 1.23 14.13
N MET A 23 -1.75 1.78 15.18
CA MET A 23 -1.60 3.19 15.55
C MET A 23 -0.13 3.65 15.71
N VAL A 24 0.76 2.76 16.18
CA VAL A 24 2.18 3.10 16.41
C VAL A 24 2.94 3.22 15.09
N THR A 25 2.57 2.43 14.08
CA THR A 25 3.32 2.30 12.83
C THR A 25 2.64 3.00 11.65
N ALA A 26 1.36 3.33 11.76
CA ALA A 26 0.52 3.98 10.76
C ALA A 26 1.16 5.24 10.16
N ALA A 27 1.71 6.12 11.00
CA ALA A 27 2.38 7.34 10.54
C ALA A 27 3.55 7.03 9.61
N ARG A 28 4.38 6.05 9.98
CA ARG A 28 5.55 5.66 9.19
C ARG A 28 5.19 5.08 7.82
N VAL A 29 4.09 4.30 7.74
CA VAL A 29 3.58 3.78 6.45
C VAL A 29 3.10 4.94 5.58
N ARG A 30 2.30 5.84 6.15
CA ARG A 30 1.77 7.01 5.43
C ARG A 30 2.90 7.87 4.87
N ASP A 31 3.91 8.16 5.68
CA ASP A 31 5.06 8.98 5.28
C ASP A 31 5.86 8.29 4.17
N ALA A 32 6.07 6.98 4.25
CA ALA A 32 6.73 6.21 3.20
C ALA A 32 5.94 6.24 1.88
N ILE A 33 4.61 6.13 1.93
CA ILE A 33 3.75 6.27 0.74
C ILE A 33 3.88 7.69 0.18
N GLN A 34 3.84 8.72 1.02
CA GLN A 34 4.00 10.12 0.58
C GLN A 34 5.34 10.31 -0.15
N THR A 35 6.45 9.87 0.43
CA THR A 35 7.77 9.95 -0.22
C THR A 35 7.78 9.21 -1.56
N ALA A 36 7.23 8.00 -1.62
CA ALA A 36 7.16 7.23 -2.86
C ALA A 36 6.30 7.91 -3.94
N VAL A 37 5.24 8.62 -3.53
CA VAL A 37 4.38 9.39 -4.44
C VAL A 37 5.16 10.57 -5.04
N ASP A 38 5.91 11.28 -4.21
CA ASP A 38 6.67 12.47 -4.62
C ASP A 38 7.81 12.11 -5.60
N ASP A 39 8.42 10.92 -5.45
CA ASP A 39 9.57 10.50 -6.25
C ASP A 39 9.20 9.97 -7.66
N ASN A 40 8.07 9.29 -7.85
CA ASN A 40 7.85 8.46 -9.05
C ASN A 40 6.43 8.54 -9.66
N ARG A 41 5.96 9.76 -9.94
CA ARG A 41 4.66 10.05 -10.59
C ARG A 41 3.46 9.38 -9.88
N GLY A 42 3.58 9.11 -8.58
CA GLY A 42 2.49 8.59 -7.78
C GLY A 42 2.04 7.15 -8.05
N ARG A 43 2.76 6.32 -8.83
CA ARG A 43 2.40 4.89 -8.99
C ARG A 43 3.08 4.04 -7.93
N VAL A 44 2.33 3.68 -6.88
CA VAL A 44 2.88 2.98 -5.72
C VAL A 44 2.19 1.64 -5.51
N ALA A 45 2.99 0.57 -5.45
CA ALA A 45 2.54 -0.74 -5.00
C ALA A 45 2.95 -0.94 -3.53
N VAL A 46 2.02 -1.29 -2.64
CA VAL A 46 2.33 -1.59 -1.24
C VAL A 46 2.25 -3.10 -1.06
N ASP A 47 3.40 -3.75 -0.89
CA ASP A 47 3.50 -5.18 -0.63
C ASP A 47 3.24 -5.48 0.83
N LEU A 48 2.16 -6.22 1.06
CA LEU A 48 1.64 -6.56 2.38
C LEU A 48 1.95 -8.02 2.77
N SER A 49 2.78 -8.73 2.02
CA SER A 49 3.12 -10.14 2.26
C SER A 49 3.76 -10.39 3.62
N GLY A 50 4.43 -9.38 4.18
CA GLY A 50 5.01 -9.42 5.52
C GLY A 50 4.09 -8.89 6.63
N VAL A 51 2.88 -8.42 6.32
CA VAL A 51 1.99 -7.80 7.32
C VAL A 51 1.18 -8.87 8.03
N VAL A 52 1.43 -9.00 9.34
CA VAL A 52 0.83 -10.02 10.23
C VAL A 52 -0.23 -9.44 11.16
N PHE A 53 -0.56 -8.15 11.01
CA PHE A 53 -1.65 -7.50 11.73
C PHE A 53 -2.02 -6.17 11.08
N LEU A 54 -3.33 -5.92 10.92
CA LEU A 54 -3.90 -4.65 10.46
C LEU A 54 -5.09 -4.26 11.35
N ASP A 55 -5.08 -3.03 11.88
CA ASP A 55 -6.24 -2.43 12.55
C ASP A 55 -6.78 -1.20 11.80
N SER A 56 -7.77 -0.52 12.39
CA SER A 56 -8.39 0.68 11.82
C SER A 56 -7.40 1.84 11.59
N SER A 57 -6.35 1.96 12.41
CA SER A 57 -5.34 3.01 12.26
C SER A 57 -4.42 2.70 11.08
N GLY A 58 -4.01 1.44 10.93
CA GLY A 58 -3.26 1.00 9.76
C GLY A 58 -4.06 1.16 8.47
N LEU A 59 -5.34 0.79 8.48
CA LEU A 59 -6.25 0.97 7.35
C LEU A 59 -6.40 2.46 7.00
N GLY A 60 -6.58 3.32 8.01
CA GLY A 60 -6.64 4.77 7.83
C GLY A 60 -5.37 5.36 7.20
N ALA A 61 -4.19 4.83 7.54
CA ALA A 61 -2.93 5.24 6.92
C ALA A 61 -2.86 4.87 5.43
N LEU A 62 -3.29 3.66 5.07
CA LEU A 62 -3.36 3.23 3.66
C LEU A 62 -4.33 4.10 2.85
N ILE A 63 -5.51 4.40 3.41
CA ILE A 63 -6.49 5.29 2.77
C ILE A 63 -5.94 6.71 2.60
N ALA A 64 -5.26 7.24 3.61
CA ALA A 64 -4.64 8.56 3.54
C ALA A 64 -3.57 8.61 2.44
N GLY A 65 -2.71 7.58 2.37
CA GLY A 65 -1.71 7.45 1.31
C GLY A 65 -2.31 7.33 -0.08
N LEU A 66 -3.38 6.54 -0.24
CA LEU A 66 -4.13 6.45 -1.50
C LEU A 66 -4.68 7.81 -1.94
N LYS A 67 -5.27 8.57 -1.01
CA LYS A 67 -5.81 9.89 -1.29
C LYS A 67 -4.71 10.84 -1.78
N THR A 68 -3.59 10.90 -1.06
CA THR A 68 -2.40 11.67 -1.47
C THR A 68 -1.97 11.31 -2.90
N ALA A 69 -1.81 10.02 -3.19
CA ALA A 69 -1.33 9.56 -4.48
C ALA A 69 -2.25 10.01 -5.62
N ARG A 70 -3.57 9.91 -5.42
CA ARG A 70 -4.57 10.35 -6.38
C ARG A 70 -4.58 11.86 -6.57
N GLU A 71 -4.39 12.64 -5.51
CA GLU A 71 -4.26 14.10 -5.60
C GLU A 71 -3.01 14.50 -6.41
N ALA A 72 -1.95 13.69 -6.38
CA ALA A 72 -0.76 13.86 -7.20
C ALA A 72 -0.88 13.29 -8.63
N GLY A 73 -2.05 12.78 -9.03
CA GLY A 73 -2.29 12.19 -10.35
C GLY A 73 -1.83 10.74 -10.51
N GLY A 74 -1.46 10.07 -9.41
CA GLY A 74 -1.10 8.65 -9.35
C GLY A 74 -2.17 7.78 -8.68
N ASP A 75 -1.75 6.63 -8.14
CA ASP A 75 -2.60 5.66 -7.47
C ASP A 75 -1.77 4.80 -6.51
N VAL A 76 -2.40 4.28 -5.45
CA VAL A 76 -1.80 3.27 -4.57
C VAL A 76 -2.55 1.96 -4.75
N ARG A 77 -1.83 0.87 -4.99
CA ARG A 77 -2.39 -0.48 -5.09
C ARG A 77 -1.75 -1.38 -4.05
N LEU A 78 -2.56 -2.21 -3.40
CA LEU A 78 -2.06 -3.20 -2.44
C LEU A 78 -1.67 -4.45 -3.20
N VAL A 79 -0.55 -5.08 -2.85
CA VAL A 79 -0.13 -6.34 -3.46
C VAL A 79 0.19 -7.38 -2.40
N ARG A 80 -0.10 -8.65 -2.69
CA ARG A 80 0.15 -9.80 -1.82
C ARG A 80 -0.35 -9.61 -0.38
N PRO A 81 -1.60 -9.16 -0.14
CA PRO A 81 -2.13 -9.11 1.22
C PRO A 81 -2.11 -10.51 1.84
N THR A 82 -1.81 -10.59 3.14
CA THR A 82 -2.01 -11.84 3.89
C THR A 82 -3.51 -12.08 4.10
N GLU A 83 -3.92 -13.33 4.34
CA GLU A 83 -5.33 -13.69 4.57
C GLU A 83 -5.99 -12.82 5.66
N GLN A 84 -5.23 -12.45 6.69
CA GLN A 84 -5.71 -11.58 7.75
C GLN A 84 -5.97 -10.15 7.25
N VAL A 85 -5.09 -9.62 6.40
CA VAL A 85 -5.28 -8.30 5.79
C VAL A 85 -6.48 -8.33 4.86
N GLU A 86 -6.63 -9.38 4.04
CA GLU A 86 -7.80 -9.57 3.17
C GLU A 86 -9.10 -9.59 3.98
N LEU A 87 -9.14 -10.37 5.06
CA LEU A 87 -10.29 -10.43 5.95
C LEU A 87 -10.67 -9.04 6.50
N VAL A 88 -9.67 -8.22 6.87
CA VAL A 88 -9.93 -6.85 7.35
C VAL A 88 -10.49 -5.97 6.23
N LEU A 89 -9.94 -6.07 5.01
CA LEU A 89 -10.44 -5.31 3.86
C LEU A 89 -11.88 -5.69 3.51
N ASP A 90 -12.21 -6.97 3.57
CA ASP A 90 -13.56 -7.49 3.28
C ASP A 90 -14.57 -7.08 4.36
N LEU A 91 -14.24 -7.29 5.64
CA LEU A 91 -15.11 -6.93 6.76
C LEU A 91 -15.39 -5.42 6.83
N THR A 92 -14.46 -4.60 6.34
CA THR A 92 -14.60 -3.13 6.30
C THR A 92 -15.14 -2.62 4.96
N ASN A 93 -15.44 -3.52 4.01
CA ASN A 93 -15.89 -3.19 2.66
C ASN A 93 -14.92 -2.27 1.89
N MET A 94 -13.62 -2.35 2.21
CA MET A 94 -12.57 -1.49 1.68
C MET A 94 -11.95 -2.00 0.39
N GLY A 95 -12.22 -3.25 -0.03
CA GLY A 95 -11.66 -3.80 -1.28
C GLY A 95 -12.03 -2.99 -2.53
N SER A 96 -13.13 -2.24 -2.51
CA SER A 96 -13.51 -1.33 -3.62
C SER A 96 -12.69 -0.03 -3.65
N VAL A 97 -12.15 0.39 -2.50
CA VAL A 97 -11.38 1.63 -2.34
C VAL A 97 -9.89 1.34 -2.48
N LEU A 98 -9.41 0.37 -1.72
CA LEU A 98 -8.05 -0.16 -1.70
C LEU A 98 -8.02 -1.44 -2.52
N LYS A 99 -7.71 -1.31 -3.81
CA LYS A 99 -7.60 -2.46 -4.70
C LYS A 99 -6.38 -3.29 -4.32
N SER A 100 -6.60 -4.57 -4.03
CA SER A 100 -5.56 -5.57 -3.83
C SER A 100 -5.36 -6.44 -5.06
N PHE A 101 -4.13 -6.94 -5.21
CA PHE A 101 -3.70 -7.79 -6.32
C PHE A 101 -2.67 -8.82 -5.83
N ASP A 102 -2.45 -9.86 -6.62
CA ASP A 102 -1.48 -10.92 -6.28
C ASP A 102 -0.02 -10.49 -6.48
N SER A 103 0.23 -9.45 -7.27
CA SER A 103 1.59 -8.98 -7.58
C SER A 103 1.62 -7.54 -8.09
N VAL A 104 2.83 -6.97 -8.21
CA VAL A 104 3.04 -5.63 -8.79
C VAL A 104 2.62 -5.60 -10.26
N GLU A 105 2.89 -6.68 -10.99
CA GLU A 105 2.58 -6.82 -12.42
C GLU A 105 1.06 -6.88 -12.66
N SER A 106 0.32 -7.60 -11.82
CA SER A 106 -1.16 -7.63 -11.92
C SER A 106 -1.79 -6.33 -11.42
N ALA A 107 -1.17 -5.67 -10.43
CA ALA A 107 -1.59 -4.35 -9.98
C ALA A 107 -1.39 -3.31 -11.08
N TYR A 108 -0.30 -3.34 -11.83
CA TYR A 108 0.03 -2.37 -12.87
C TYR A 108 0.49 -3.10 -14.14
N PRO A 109 -0.46 -3.66 -14.91
CA PRO A 109 -0.11 -4.35 -16.14
C PRO A 109 0.62 -3.38 -17.08
N HIS A 110 1.60 -3.91 -17.81
CA HIS A 110 2.26 -3.19 -18.89
C HIS A 110 1.19 -2.84 -19.94
N GLU A 111 0.89 -1.55 -20.10
CA GLU A 111 0.16 -1.03 -21.26
C GLU A 111 1.07 -1.04 -22.50
#